data_AF-A0A929KAS2-F1
#
_entry.id   AF-A0A929KAS2-F1
#
_cell.length_a   1.000
_cell.length_b   1.000
_cell.length_c   1.000
_cell.angle_alpha   90.00
_cell.angle_beta   90.00
_cell.angle_gamma   90.00
#
_symmetry.space_group_name_H-M   'P 1'
#
loop_
_entity.id
_entity.type
_entity.pdbx_description
1 polymer ?
#
loop_
_entity_poly.entity_id
_entity_poly.type
_entity_poly.pdbx_seq_one_letter_code
_entity_poly.pdbx_strand_id
1 'polypeptide(L)'
;IELFRKKHHLDRIVFGIESTGNYGEPLIHYMVNRGIQMVQVNPLHTKKVKEMRGNSPNKNDRKDPKVIADIIALRNSLTVIIPKGAAAELDRMVHLREILLEDKKRAYNQLESAIVPIFPEFLHVFKDLQIKTVEHLLKNYPLP
;
A
#
# COMPACT_ATOMS: atom_id res chain seq x y z
N ILE A 1 16.33 14.57 18.48
CA ILE A 1 16.50 13.17 18.95
C ILE A 1 17.59 13.08 20.00
N GLU A 2 18.82 13.51 19.72
CA GLU A 2 19.90 13.48 20.72
C GLU A 2 19.62 14.30 21.98
N LEU A 3 19.04 15.49 21.85
CA LEU A 3 18.65 16.31 23.00
C LEU A 3 17.65 15.59 23.92
N PHE A 4 16.67 14.88 23.33
CA PHE A 4 15.69 14.10 24.08
C PHE A 4 16.35 12.89 24.77
N ARG A 5 17.24 12.19 24.06
CA ARG A 5 18.02 11.07 24.61
C ARG A 5 18.84 11.51 25.84
N LYS A 6 19.57 12.62 25.72
CA LYS A 6 20.41 13.18 26.79
C LYS A 6 19.57 13.67 27.97
N LYS A 7 18.46 14.36 27.70
CA LYS A 7 17.54 14.87 28.74
C LYS A 7 16.91 13.75 29.56
N HIS A 8 16.61 12.61 28.95
CA HIS A 8 15.91 11.50 29.61
C HIS A 8 16.83 10.33 29.98
N HIS A 9 18.16 10.48 29.85
CA HIS A 9 19.14 9.42 30.16
C HIS A 9 18.82 8.07 29.50
N LEU A 10 18.40 8.10 28.24
CA LEU A 10 18.00 6.90 27.49
C LEU A 10 19.20 6.28 26.76
N ASP A 11 19.36 4.96 26.88
CA ASP A 11 20.44 4.22 26.19
C ASP A 11 20.25 4.22 24.67
N ARG A 12 19.00 4.04 24.21
CA ARG A 12 18.63 3.95 22.79
C ARG A 12 17.30 4.64 22.52
N ILE A 13 17.15 5.13 21.28
CA ILE A 13 15.87 5.60 20.75
C ILE A 13 15.54 4.74 19.54
N VAL A 14 14.31 4.22 19.52
CA VAL A 14 13.78 3.41 18.43
C VAL A 14 12.58 4.13 17.85
N PHE A 15 12.51 4.22 16.53
CA PHE A 15 11.37 4.81 15.84
C PHE A 15 10.49 3.69 15.27
N GLY A 16 9.27 3.62 15.77
CA GLY A 16 8.27 2.63 15.36
C GLY A 16 7.34 3.18 14.30
N ILE A 17 7.14 2.45 13.21
CA ILE A 17 6.14 2.78 12.18
C ILE A 17 5.23 1.58 11.93
N GLU A 18 3.92 1.83 11.81
CA GLU A 18 2.98 0.83 11.33
C GLU A 18 3.07 0.75 9.79
N SER A 19 3.08 -0.46 9.24
CA SER A 19 3.15 -0.65 7.79
C SER A 19 1.97 0.04 7.09
N THR A 20 2.25 1.15 6.42
CA THR A 20 1.27 2.01 5.74
C THR A 20 1.65 2.16 4.27
N GLY A 21 1.88 1.02 3.60
CA GLY A 21 2.26 0.97 2.19
C GLY A 21 3.45 1.88 1.86
N ASN A 22 3.48 2.40 0.63
CA ASN A 22 4.63 3.13 0.08
C ASN A 22 4.79 4.56 0.64
N TYR A 23 3.79 5.11 1.34
CA TYR A 23 3.83 6.48 1.85
C TYR A 23 4.87 6.68 2.97
N GLY A 24 5.17 5.63 3.73
CA GLY A 24 6.19 5.67 4.80
C GLY A 24 7.63 5.54 4.30
N GLU A 25 7.83 5.10 3.05
CA GLU A 25 9.15 4.75 2.50
C GLU A 25 10.13 5.94 2.50
N PRO A 26 9.77 7.16 2.05
CA PRO A 26 10.70 8.29 2.07
C PRO A 26 11.17 8.66 3.50
N LEU A 27 10.26 8.60 4.47
CA LEU A 27 10.57 8.89 5.87
C LEU A 27 11.49 7.81 6.46
N ILE A 28 11.23 6.54 6.16
CA ILE A 28 12.06 5.41 6.55
C ILE A 28 13.48 5.57 5.98
N HIS A 29 13.62 5.87 4.69
CA HIS A 29 14.92 6.11 4.06
C HIS A 29 15.69 7.27 4.69
N TYR A 30 15.01 8.40 4.93
CA TYR A 30 15.62 9.57 5.57
C TYR A 30 16.16 9.26 6.97
N MET A 31 15.38 8.54 7.78
CA MET A 31 15.77 8.19 9.15
C MET A 31 16.92 7.17 9.17
N VAL A 32 16.87 6.14 8.32
CA VAL A 32 17.95 5.13 8.23
C VAL A 32 19.25 5.76 7.74
N ASN A 33 19.21 6.69 6.77
CA ASN A 33 20.40 7.41 6.31
C ASN A 33 21.05 8.28 7.40
N ARG A 34 20.32 8.64 8.46
CA ARG A 34 20.83 9.34 9.65
C ARG A 34 21.27 8.41 10.78
N GLY A 35 21.31 7.10 10.53
CA GLY A 35 21.71 6.10 11.53
C GLY A 35 20.68 5.87 12.64
N ILE A 36 19.42 6.28 12.44
CA ILE A 36 18.35 6.09 13.42
C ILE A 36 17.78 4.68 13.28
N GLN A 37 17.64 3.97 14.41
CA GLN A 37 17.06 2.64 14.42
C GLN A 37 15.55 2.70 14.15
N MET A 38 15.13 2.08 13.05
CA MET A 38 13.73 2.00 12.62
C MET A 38 13.18 0.58 12.83
N VAL A 39 11.93 0.50 13.27
CA VAL A 39 11.19 -0.76 13.50
C VAL A 39 9.82 -0.68 12.86
N GLN A 40 9.43 -1.72 12.13
CA GLN A 40 8.12 -1.84 11.50
C GLN A 40 7.24 -2.78 12.30
N VAL A 41 6.01 -2.34 12.55
CA VAL A 41 4.99 -3.18 13.17
C VAL A 41 4.01 -3.64 12.10
N ASN A 42 3.73 -4.94 12.08
CA ASN A 42 2.74 -5.53 11.18
C ASN A 42 1.33 -5.05 11.59
N PRO A 43 0.53 -4.48 10.67
CA PRO A 43 -0.84 -4.04 10.96
C PRO A 43 -1.73 -5.13 11.56
N LEU A 44 -1.50 -6.40 11.23
CA LEU A 44 -2.22 -7.53 11.84
C LEU A 44 -1.96 -7.63 13.35
N HIS A 45 -0.72 -7.39 13.80
CA HIS A 45 -0.40 -7.39 15.22
C HIS A 45 -1.01 -6.17 15.92
N THR A 46 -0.91 -4.98 15.31
CA THR A 46 -1.57 -3.78 15.82
C THR A 46 -3.07 -4.01 15.99
N LYS A 47 -3.74 -4.60 14.99
CA LYS A 47 -5.16 -4.91 15.01
C LYS A 47 -5.52 -5.88 16.14
N LYS A 48 -4.80 -7.00 16.28
CA LYS A 48 -5.03 -7.97 17.37
C LYS A 48 -4.85 -7.35 18.76
N VAL A 49 -3.84 -6.50 18.95
CA VAL A 49 -3.63 -5.83 20.24
C VAL A 49 -4.69 -4.77 20.51
N LYS A 50 -5.16 -4.06 19.47
CA LYS A 50 -6.31 -3.14 19.56
C LYS A 50 -7.57 -3.89 20.01
N GLU A 51 -7.87 -5.04 19.40
CA GLU A 51 -9.02 -5.90 19.77
C GLU A 51 -8.92 -6.40 21.22
N MET A 52 -7.75 -6.86 21.68
CA MET A 52 -7.56 -7.30 23.06
C MET A 52 -7.66 -6.17 24.10
N ARG A 53 -7.22 -4.95 23.75
CA ARG A 53 -7.16 -3.81 24.69
C ARG A 53 -8.42 -2.96 24.70
N GLY A 54 -9.26 -3.04 23.67
CA GLY A 54 -10.40 -2.15 23.54
C GLY A 54 -11.49 -2.78 22.69
N ASN A 55 -12.54 -3.24 23.36
CA ASN A 55 -13.82 -3.59 22.74
C ASN A 55 -14.67 -2.33 22.45
N SER A 56 -14.01 -1.19 22.19
CA SER A 56 -14.67 0.10 21.99
C SER A 56 -14.72 0.42 20.49
N PRO A 57 -15.91 0.65 19.91
CA PRO A 57 -16.09 0.89 18.47
C PRO A 57 -15.55 2.24 17.98
N ASN A 58 -15.02 3.08 18.88
CA ASN A 58 -14.52 4.40 18.53
C ASN A 58 -13.09 4.33 18.00
N LYS A 59 -12.93 4.59 16.69
CA LYS A 59 -11.64 4.89 16.06
C LYS A 59 -10.98 6.05 16.82
N ASN A 60 -9.85 5.80 17.47
CA ASN A 60 -9.19 6.81 18.29
C ASN A 60 -7.68 6.76 18.06
N ASP A 61 -7.20 7.55 17.09
CA ASP A 61 -5.80 7.61 16.65
C ASP A 61 -4.84 7.97 17.80
N ARG A 62 -5.34 8.57 18.89
CA ARG A 62 -4.53 8.88 20.08
C ARG A 62 -4.04 7.65 20.84
N LYS A 63 -4.69 6.49 20.67
CA LYS A 63 -4.31 5.24 21.36
C LYS A 63 -3.27 4.44 20.56
N ASP A 64 -3.18 4.69 19.27
CA ASP A 64 -2.34 3.91 18.34
C ASP A 64 -0.84 3.99 18.66
N PRO A 65 -0.26 5.16 18.99
CA PRO A 65 1.14 5.24 19.38
C PRO A 65 1.48 4.37 20.60
N LYS A 66 0.55 4.26 21.57
CA LYS A 66 0.73 3.42 22.75
C LYS A 66 0.74 1.95 22.37
N VAL A 67 -0.24 1.51 21.57
CA VAL A 67 -0.31 0.11 21.09
C VAL A 67 0.96 -0.27 20.32
N ILE A 68 1.43 0.60 19.43
CA ILE A 68 2.67 0.38 18.67
C ILE A 68 3.86 0.28 19.62
N ALA A 69 4.00 1.20 20.58
CA ALA A 69 5.07 1.18 21.56
C ALA A 69 5.08 -0.10 22.40
N ASP A 70 3.91 -0.60 22.81
CA ASP A 70 3.78 -1.85 23.55
C ASP A 70 4.23 -3.07 22.72
N ILE A 71 3.86 -3.13 21.43
CA ILE A 71 4.29 -4.21 20.54
C ILE A 71 5.82 -4.21 20.35
N ILE A 72 6.41 -3.02 20.21
CA ILE A 72 7.87 -2.85 20.12
C ILE A 72 8.56 -3.25 21.43
N ALA A 73 7.98 -2.89 22.58
CA ALA A 73 8.50 -3.26 23.89
C ALA A 73 8.50 -4.79 24.10
N LEU A 74 7.47 -5.49 23.60
CA LEU A 74 7.37 -6.95 23.61
C LEU A 74 8.32 -7.65 22.62
N ARG A 75 9.19 -6.91 21.91
CA ARG A 75 10.07 -7.39 20.83
C ARG A 75 9.33 -8.13 19.71
N ASN A 76 8.01 -8.05 19.65
CA ASN A 76 7.19 -8.66 18.60
C ASN A 76 7.09 -7.74 17.38
N SER A 77 8.23 -7.18 16.99
CA SER A 77 8.34 -6.13 16.00
C SER A 77 9.42 -6.50 15.00
N LEU A 78 9.17 -6.25 13.72
CA LEU A 78 10.10 -6.58 12.66
C LEU A 78 11.11 -5.44 12.53
N THR A 79 12.40 -5.77 12.47
CA THR A 79 13.39 -4.77 12.07
C THR A 79 13.08 -4.38 10.63
N VAL A 80 13.06 -3.08 10.32
CA VAL A 80 12.81 -2.61 8.95
C VAL A 80 13.91 -3.15 8.06
N ILE A 81 13.57 -4.11 7.19
CA ILE A 81 14.43 -4.51 6.08
C ILE A 81 14.01 -3.63 4.92
N ILE A 82 14.82 -2.61 4.63
CA ILE A 82 14.66 -1.84 3.40
C ILE A 82 15.29 -2.67 2.30
N PRO A 83 14.52 -3.20 1.33
CA PRO A 83 15.10 -3.86 0.17
C PRO A 83 16.03 -2.86 -0.54
N LYS A 84 17.20 -3.32 -0.97
CA LYS A 84 18.21 -2.50 -1.65
C LYS A 84 18.58 -3.12 -2.99
N GLY A 85 19.01 -2.27 -3.93
CA GLY A 85 19.41 -2.71 -5.27
C GLY A 85 18.26 -3.39 -6.01
N ALA A 86 18.55 -4.55 -6.61
CA ALA A 86 17.62 -5.29 -7.45
C ALA A 86 16.29 -5.66 -6.76
N ALA A 87 16.32 -5.96 -5.46
CA ALA A 87 15.10 -6.30 -4.71
C ALA A 87 14.12 -5.11 -4.65
N ALA A 88 14.63 -3.91 -4.40
CA ALA A 88 13.82 -2.70 -4.34
C ALA A 88 13.23 -2.34 -5.71
N GLU A 89 14.00 -2.59 -6.77
CA GLU A 89 13.54 -2.38 -8.14
C GLU A 89 12.44 -3.37 -8.52
N LEU A 90 12.59 -4.64 -8.16
CA LEU A 90 11.57 -5.66 -8.36
C LEU A 90 10.26 -5.30 -7.65
N ASP A 91 10.33 -4.87 -6.38
CA ASP A 91 9.14 -4.44 -5.62
C ASP A 91 8.42 -3.28 -6.32
N ARG A 92 9.17 -2.27 -6.80
CA ARG A 92 8.60 -1.16 -7.57
C ARG A 92 7.95 -1.62 -8.87
N MET A 93 8.56 -2.57 -9.58
CA MET A 93 8.00 -3.13 -10.82
C MET A 93 6.73 -3.93 -10.57
N VAL A 94 6.69 -4.74 -9.51
CA VAL A 94 5.49 -5.50 -9.12
C VAL A 94 4.36 -4.54 -8.79
N HIS A 95 4.63 -3.51 -8.00
CA HIS A 95 3.64 -2.48 -7.67
C HIS A 95 3.14 -1.73 -8.91
N LEU A 96 4.05 -1.31 -9.80
CA LEU A 96 3.68 -0.66 -11.06
C LEU A 96 2.80 -1.57 -11.92
N ARG A 97 3.12 -2.86 -11.99
CA ARG A 97 2.32 -3.85 -12.72
C ARG A 97 0.89 -3.94 -12.17
N GLU A 98 0.72 -3.92 -10.85
CA GLU A 98 -0.61 -3.94 -10.22
C GLU A 98 -1.42 -2.70 -10.61
N ILE A 99 -0.82 -1.51 -10.55
CA ILE A 99 -1.45 -0.26 -10.99
C ILE A 99 -1.88 -0.37 -12.46
N LEU A 100 -0.98 -0.82 -13.35
CA LEU A 100 -1.29 -0.95 -14.77
C LEU A 100 -2.41 -1.96 -15.05
N LEU A 101 -2.53 -3.02 -14.26
CA LEU A 101 -3.65 -3.97 -14.38
C LEU A 101 -4.98 -3.35 -13.96
N GLU A 102 -4.99 -2.51 -12.92
CA GLU A 102 -6.18 -1.76 -12.51
C GLU A 102 -6.58 -0.72 -13.56
N ASP A 103 -5.61 0.02 -14.09
CA ASP A 103 -5.87 1.01 -15.14
C ASP A 103 -6.35 0.36 -16.43
N LYS A 104 -5.77 -0.79 -16.81
CA LYS A 104 -6.27 -1.61 -17.93
C LYS A 104 -7.74 -1.96 -17.72
N LYS A 105 -8.12 -2.49 -16.54
CA LYS A 105 -9.52 -2.82 -16.24
C LYS A 105 -10.42 -1.58 -16.32
N ARG A 106 -9.97 -0.45 -15.77
CA ARG A 106 -10.71 0.82 -15.82
C ARG A 106 -10.99 1.26 -17.26
N ALA A 107 -9.99 1.17 -18.14
CA ALA A 107 -10.13 1.52 -19.55
C ALA A 107 -11.17 0.64 -20.27
N TYR A 108 -11.18 -0.68 -20.01
CA TYR A 108 -12.20 -1.57 -20.59
C TYR A 108 -13.60 -1.29 -20.08
N ASN A 109 -13.75 -1.01 -18.78
CA ASN A 109 -15.07 -0.63 -18.23
C ASN A 109 -15.58 0.68 -18.86
N GLN A 110 -14.70 1.65 -19.10
CA GLN A 110 -15.05 2.89 -19.80
C GLN A 110 -15.45 2.63 -21.25
N LEU A 111 -14.73 1.74 -21.94
CA LEU A 111 -15.04 1.34 -23.31
C LEU A 111 -16.41 0.65 -23.39
N GLU A 112 -16.69 -0.30 -22.49
CA GLU A 112 -17.99 -0.95 -22.40
C GLU A 112 -19.11 0.07 -22.17
N SER A 113 -18.92 0.98 -21.21
CA SER A 113 -19.88 2.06 -20.93
C SER A 113 -20.11 2.99 -22.12
N ALA A 114 -19.15 3.15 -23.02
CA ALA A 114 -19.29 3.96 -24.24
C ALA A 114 -20.02 3.20 -25.35
N ILE A 115 -19.89 1.88 -25.42
CA ILE A 115 -20.52 1.02 -26.43
C ILE A 115 -22.01 0.82 -26.13
N VAL A 116 -22.39 0.59 -24.87
CA VAL A 116 -23.77 0.26 -24.46
C VAL A 116 -24.84 1.20 -25.04
N PRO A 117 -24.67 2.55 -25.04
CA PRO A 117 -25.68 3.46 -25.57
C PRO A 117 -25.77 3.47 -27.10
N ILE A 118 -24.72 3.05 -27.81
CA ILE A 118 -24.58 3.19 -29.27
C ILE A 118 -24.90 1.87 -29.97
N PHE A 119 -24.38 0.75 -29.44
CA PHE A 119 -24.52 -0.57 -30.04
C PHE A 119 -24.45 -1.70 -28.99
N PRO A 120 -25.49 -1.91 -28.19
CA PRO A 120 -25.48 -2.89 -27.10
C PRO A 120 -25.38 -4.35 -27.59
N GLU A 121 -25.77 -4.65 -28.82
CA GLU A 121 -25.63 -5.97 -29.44
C GLU A 121 -24.16 -6.37 -29.62
N PHE A 122 -23.25 -5.39 -29.70
CA PHE A 122 -21.81 -5.64 -29.76
C PHE A 122 -21.32 -6.50 -28.59
N LEU A 123 -21.82 -6.23 -27.39
CA LEU A 123 -21.46 -6.96 -26.16
C LEU A 123 -22.10 -8.35 -26.08
N HIS A 124 -23.15 -8.60 -26.88
CA HIS A 124 -23.74 -9.94 -27.01
C HIS A 124 -22.87 -10.85 -27.87
N VAL A 125 -22.26 -10.30 -28.92
CA VAL A 125 -21.35 -11.02 -29.83
C VAL A 125 -19.97 -11.19 -29.19
N PHE A 126 -19.45 -10.13 -28.55
CA PHE A 126 -18.14 -10.12 -27.95
C PHE A 126 -18.22 -9.95 -26.42
N LYS A 127 -18.10 -11.07 -25.69
CA LYS A 127 -18.10 -11.08 -24.21
C LYS A 127 -16.82 -10.53 -23.59
N ASP A 128 -15.72 -10.51 -24.34
CA ASP A 128 -14.44 -9.97 -23.89
C ASP A 128 -13.95 -8.90 -24.88
N LEU A 129 -13.88 -7.67 -24.40
CA LEU A 129 -13.41 -6.52 -25.16
C LEU A 129 -11.88 -6.51 -25.35
N GLN A 130 -11.15 -7.38 -24.65
CA GLN A 130 -9.69 -7.48 -24.75
C GLN A 130 -9.20 -8.23 -26.00
N ILE A 131 -10.12 -8.81 -26.77
CA ILE A 131 -9.79 -9.58 -27.97
C ILE A 131 -9.25 -8.63 -29.04
N LYS A 132 -8.13 -8.98 -29.68
CA LYS A 132 -7.50 -8.18 -30.75
C LYS A 132 -8.46 -7.83 -31.89
N THR A 133 -9.37 -8.73 -32.23
CA THR A 133 -10.42 -8.51 -33.23
C THR A 133 -11.37 -7.39 -32.82
N VAL A 134 -11.78 -7.33 -31.55
CA VAL A 134 -12.63 -6.26 -31.01
C VAL A 134 -11.89 -4.93 -31.08
N GLU A 135 -10.63 -4.90 -30.65
CA GLU A 135 -9.81 -3.69 -30.73
C GLU A 135 -9.66 -3.20 -32.19
N HIS A 136 -9.44 -4.12 -33.14
CA HIS A 136 -9.35 -3.79 -34.56
C HIS A 136 -10.67 -3.26 -35.12
N LEU A 137 -11.80 -3.89 -34.78
CA LEU A 137 -13.13 -3.46 -35.22
C LEU A 137 -13.45 -2.07 -34.68
N LEU A 138 -13.30 -1.83 -33.37
CA LEU A 138 -13.62 -0.54 -32.77
C LEU A 138 -12.71 0.59 -33.26
N LYS A 139 -11.46 0.30 -33.64
CA LYS A 139 -10.55 1.30 -34.23
C LYS A 139 -10.90 1.70 -35.66
N ASN A 140 -11.35 0.75 -36.49
CA ASN A 140 -11.60 1.00 -37.91
C ASN A 140 -13.08 1.26 -38.22
N TYR A 141 -13.98 0.73 -37.40
CA TYR A 141 -15.44 0.78 -37.54
C TYR A 141 -16.08 1.09 -36.17
N PRO A 142 -15.98 2.34 -35.69
CA PRO A 142 -16.39 2.73 -34.34
C PRO A 142 -17.91 2.87 -34.14
N LEU A 143 -18.69 2.86 -35.22
CA LEU A 143 -20.14 3.01 -35.23
C LEU A 143 -20.78 1.82 -35.97
N PRO A 144 -21.98 1.38 -35.55
CA PRO A 144 -22.71 0.30 -36.20
C PRO A 144 -23.15 0.62 -37.63
#